data_AF-A0A816SDJ1-F1
#
_entry.id   AF-A0A816SDJ1-F1
#
_cell.length_a   1.000
_cell.length_b   1.000
_cell.length_c   1.000
_cell.angle_alpha   90.00
_cell.angle_beta   90.00
_cell.angle_gamma   90.00
#
_symmetry.space_group_name_H-M   'P 1'
#
loop_
_entity.id
_entity.type
_entity.pdbx_description
1 polymer ?
#
loop_
_entity_poly.entity_id
_entity_poly.type
_entity_poly.pdbx_seq_one_letter_code
_entity_poly.pdbx_strand_id
1 'polypeptide(L)'
;MMMMFHPFASSASAQRWLSQLLSLSKNTQKHTESFSDTLAMVNQLKEKKEQVQRQQNLDPENPATESSRIFFCGSFCSALSRLFSLTCVIFLVLSFATLLSAIFWLFPPRRSLPRHHADHIVHLNASVQACFRLHKPASKVISHIGKLEKDIFSSLDLRNHTKVTVLSLHQPGASNFTEVKFGVLPVLTHHTLRKDSLTSLRSSFANLFAQRSSLNLTKSTFGKPASFQVLKFPGGITVDPLGLEPVSGLLTLIFSFTLDVSLSEIQHKVDLLKNQLEFVLNLELFESFRVVLTNHKGSTVSPPVTVKGCVVSAMTTMESHIQQRSNNLAQAPAKNFGLDNSVFGEVRNVTFTAYPEGKVLGSDSVLALTPTS
;
A
#
# COMPACT_ATOMS: atom_id res chain seq x y z
N MET A 1 63.45 -16.52 -21.35
CA MET A 1 62.49 -15.61 -21.99
C MET A 1 61.57 -15.07 -20.91
N MET A 2 61.75 -13.80 -20.53
CA MET A 2 61.06 -13.12 -19.44
C MET A 2 59.54 -13.07 -19.67
N MET A 3 58.75 -13.38 -18.64
CA MET A 3 57.38 -12.89 -18.52
C MET A 3 57.35 -11.76 -17.50
N MET A 4 56.98 -10.57 -17.97
CA MET A 4 56.76 -9.38 -17.16
C MET A 4 55.50 -9.55 -16.31
N PHE A 5 55.63 -9.36 -15.00
CA PHE A 5 54.52 -9.04 -14.11
C PHE A 5 54.46 -7.51 -13.94
N HIS A 6 53.37 -6.89 -14.37
CA HIS A 6 53.03 -5.52 -14.02
C HIS A 6 52.47 -5.45 -12.58
N PRO A 7 52.85 -4.45 -11.76
CA PRO A 7 52.34 -4.31 -10.40
C PRO A 7 50.98 -3.61 -10.37
N PHE A 8 50.16 -4.09 -9.42
CA PHE A 8 48.84 -3.60 -9.04
C PHE A 8 48.84 -2.11 -8.64
N ALA A 9 47.87 -1.38 -9.18
CA ALA A 9 47.49 -0.05 -8.74
C ALA A 9 46.52 -0.11 -7.54
N SER A 10 46.49 1.00 -6.79
CA SER A 10 45.45 1.44 -5.83
C SER A 10 45.65 1.16 -4.33
N SER A 11 46.49 1.96 -3.67
CA SER A 11 46.50 2.10 -2.19
C SER A 11 45.46 3.10 -1.64
N ALA A 12 44.76 3.84 -2.49
CA ALA A 12 43.79 4.88 -2.08
C ALA A 12 42.41 4.31 -1.68
N SER A 13 42.02 3.17 -2.24
CA SER A 13 40.74 2.52 -1.92
C SER A 13 40.76 1.88 -0.53
N ALA A 14 41.87 1.23 -0.14
CA ALA A 14 42.03 0.57 1.15
C ALA A 14 41.97 1.56 2.34
N GLN A 15 42.53 2.77 2.19
CA GLN A 15 42.47 3.80 3.23
C GLN A 15 41.06 4.39 3.40
N ARG A 16 40.26 4.49 2.33
CA ARG A 16 38.84 4.88 2.42
C ARG A 16 38.00 3.86 3.18
N TRP A 17 38.22 2.56 2.95
CA TRP A 17 37.49 1.52 3.69
C TRP A 17 37.81 1.54 5.19
N LEU A 18 39.08 1.74 5.57
CA LEU A 18 39.47 1.82 6.98
C LEU A 18 38.88 3.05 7.68
N SER A 19 38.86 4.21 7.03
CA SER A 19 38.23 5.42 7.60
C SER A 19 36.70 5.28 7.76
N GLN A 20 36.03 4.57 6.85
CA GLN A 20 34.59 4.28 6.97
C GLN A 20 34.28 3.28 8.10
N LEU A 21 35.12 2.26 8.28
CA LEU A 21 34.97 1.31 9.39
C LEU A 21 35.20 1.97 10.76
N LEU A 22 36.18 2.87 10.86
CA LEU A 22 36.43 3.64 12.08
C LEU A 22 35.30 4.63 12.39
N SER A 23 34.64 5.21 11.38
CA SER A 23 33.49 6.09 11.61
C SER A 23 32.25 5.32 12.06
N LEU A 24 32.03 4.13 11.48
CA LEU A 24 30.94 3.23 11.88
C LEU A 24 31.10 2.74 13.33
N SER A 25 32.33 2.37 13.72
CA SER A 25 32.66 1.96 15.10
C SER A 25 32.42 3.07 16.13
N LYS A 26 32.83 4.32 15.81
CA LYS A 26 32.56 5.47 16.68
C LYS A 26 31.07 5.78 16.81
N ASN A 27 30.29 5.54 15.75
CA ASN A 27 28.86 5.81 15.76
C ASN A 27 28.08 4.74 16.56
N THR A 28 28.51 3.48 16.51
CA THR A 28 27.95 2.41 17.35
C THR A 28 28.25 2.64 18.83
N GLN A 29 29.46 3.12 19.16
CA GLN A 29 29.84 3.41 20.56
C GLN A 29 29.04 4.60 21.15
N LYS A 30 28.79 5.63 20.34
CA LYS A 30 27.94 6.77 20.74
C LYS A 30 26.47 6.37 20.96
N HIS A 31 25.97 5.41 20.18
CA HIS A 31 24.63 4.88 20.36
C HIS A 31 24.49 4.04 21.64
N THR A 32 25.53 3.28 22.02
CA THR A 32 25.54 2.52 23.28
C THR A 32 25.61 3.41 24.52
N GLU A 33 26.36 4.52 24.47
CA GLU A 33 26.40 5.49 25.58
C GLU A 33 25.04 6.20 25.75
N SER A 34 24.40 6.62 24.65
CA SER A 34 23.05 7.19 24.69
C SER A 34 21.99 6.21 25.21
N PHE A 35 22.17 4.91 25.00
CA PHE A 35 21.26 3.89 25.53
C PHE A 35 21.51 3.62 27.03
N SER A 36 22.76 3.73 27.49
CA SER A 36 23.11 3.65 28.91
C SER A 36 22.52 4.81 29.71
N ASP A 37 22.58 6.03 29.17
CA ASP A 37 22.03 7.23 29.84
C ASP A 37 20.50 7.19 29.95
N THR A 38 19.84 6.68 28.91
CA THR A 38 18.37 6.52 28.93
C THR A 38 17.94 5.41 29.88
N LEU A 39 18.71 4.31 29.99
CA LEU A 39 18.44 3.25 30.96
C LEU A 39 18.64 3.72 32.41
N ALA A 40 19.67 4.53 32.66
CA ALA A 40 19.91 5.15 33.97
C ALA A 40 18.76 6.09 34.37
N MET A 41 18.26 6.89 33.44
CA MET A 41 17.11 7.78 33.68
C MET A 41 15.82 7.01 33.97
N VAL A 42 15.58 5.88 33.29
CA VAL A 42 14.40 5.02 33.53
C VAL A 42 14.49 4.35 34.91
N ASN A 43 15.68 3.90 35.32
CA ASN A 43 15.87 3.32 36.65
C ASN A 43 15.65 4.35 37.76
N GLN A 44 16.12 5.59 37.59
CA GLN A 44 15.86 6.70 38.52
C GLN A 44 14.35 7.03 38.62
N LEU A 45 13.62 6.98 37.51
CA LEU A 45 12.16 7.17 37.51
C LEU A 45 11.43 6.02 38.21
N LYS A 46 11.96 4.80 38.14
CA LYS A 46 11.40 3.62 38.82
C LYS A 46 11.61 3.70 40.33
N GLU A 47 12.82 4.04 40.78
CA GLU A 47 13.13 4.25 42.21
C GLU A 47 12.29 5.39 42.81
N LYS A 48 12.09 6.48 42.07
CA LYS A 48 11.26 7.60 42.52
C LYS A 48 9.78 7.22 42.67
N LYS A 49 9.26 6.29 41.86
CA LYS A 49 7.91 5.74 42.03
C LYS A 49 7.80 4.84 43.26
N GLU A 50 8.81 4.02 43.52
CA GLU A 50 8.82 3.12 44.68
C GLU A 50 8.94 3.89 46.02
N GLN A 51 9.65 5.02 46.05
CA GLN A 51 9.69 5.90 47.23
C GLN A 51 8.35 6.60 47.50
N VAL A 52 7.64 7.07 46.45
CA VAL A 52 6.31 7.68 46.61
C VAL A 52 5.28 6.65 47.12
N GLN A 53 5.40 5.39 46.71
CA GLN A 53 4.53 4.31 47.18
C GLN A 53 4.80 3.90 48.64
N ARG A 54 6.05 4.00 49.12
CA ARG A 54 6.39 3.74 50.53
C ARG A 54 5.97 4.86 51.48
N GLN A 55 5.93 6.11 51.04
CA GLN A 55 5.50 7.24 51.88
C GLN A 55 3.98 7.26 52.12
N GLN A 56 3.18 6.56 51.32
CA GLN A 56 1.72 6.45 51.50
C GLN A 56 1.27 5.28 52.39
N ASN A 57 2.18 4.45 52.92
CA ASN A 57 1.86 3.28 53.74
C ASN A 57 2.36 3.36 55.19
N LEU A 58 2.72 4.54 55.69
CA LEU A 58 3.13 4.75 57.09
C LEU A 58 2.25 5.82 57.75
N ASP A 59 1.12 5.37 58.30
CA ASP A 59 0.56 5.92 59.54
C ASP A 59 -0.33 4.85 60.22
N PRO A 60 -0.03 4.41 61.45
CA PRO A 60 -0.74 3.34 62.15
C PRO A 60 -1.75 3.83 63.21
N GLU A 61 -2.89 3.14 63.24
CA GLU A 61 -3.65 2.60 64.39
C GLU A 61 -3.63 3.28 65.78
N ASN A 62 -4.84 3.60 66.26
CA ASN A 62 -5.29 3.97 67.62
C ASN A 62 -5.31 2.73 68.58
N PRO A 63 -5.13 2.83 69.91
CA PRO A 63 -6.26 2.95 70.89
C PRO A 63 -5.83 3.74 72.18
N ALA A 64 -6.62 4.13 73.19
CA ALA A 64 -7.81 3.61 73.85
C ALA A 64 -8.32 4.61 74.94
N THR A 65 -9.56 4.38 75.45
CA THR A 65 -10.10 4.73 76.81
C THR A 65 -10.39 6.23 77.05
N GLU A 66 -11.53 6.69 77.59
CA GLU A 66 -12.25 6.25 78.79
C GLU A 66 -13.59 7.02 78.99
N SER A 67 -14.62 6.33 79.49
CA SER A 67 -15.71 6.74 80.42
C SER A 67 -16.43 8.11 80.22
N SER A 68 -17.75 8.22 80.11
CA SER A 68 -18.70 7.88 81.18
C SER A 68 -20.15 8.27 80.79
N ARG A 69 -21.10 7.37 81.11
CA ARG A 69 -22.47 7.54 81.67
C ARG A 69 -23.35 8.68 81.08
N ILE A 70 -24.59 8.42 80.62
CA ILE A 70 -25.76 8.19 81.49
C ILE A 70 -26.87 7.43 80.73
N PHE A 71 -27.49 6.55 81.51
CA PHE A 71 -28.60 5.64 81.29
C PHE A 71 -29.96 6.37 81.36
N PHE A 72 -30.94 6.03 80.52
CA PHE A 72 -32.28 5.51 80.91
C PHE A 72 -33.39 5.79 79.87
N CYS A 73 -34.25 4.76 79.75
CA CYS A 73 -35.63 4.77 79.26
C CYS A 73 -35.78 4.90 77.73
N GLY A 74 -36.53 4.07 77.04
CA GLY A 74 -37.55 3.11 77.44
C GLY A 74 -38.26 2.73 76.14
N SER A 75 -38.56 1.44 76.00
CA SER A 75 -39.34 0.86 74.92
C SER A 75 -40.48 1.77 74.46
N PHE A 76 -40.45 2.25 73.21
CA PHE A 76 -41.59 2.48 72.30
C PHE A 76 -41.08 3.33 71.13
N CYS A 77 -40.63 2.71 70.03
CA CYS A 77 -40.66 3.26 68.65
C CYS A 77 -39.91 2.37 67.64
N SER A 78 -40.18 1.06 67.62
CA SER A 78 -39.82 0.18 66.49
C SER A 78 -40.66 0.46 65.22
N ALA A 79 -41.35 1.60 65.16
CA ALA A 79 -42.13 2.08 64.03
C ALA A 79 -41.61 3.40 63.42
N LEU A 80 -40.60 4.06 64.04
CA LEU A 80 -40.07 5.34 63.53
C LEU A 80 -38.75 5.21 62.74
N SER A 81 -38.07 4.05 62.79
CA SER A 81 -36.86 3.78 61.99
C SER A 81 -37.14 3.50 60.50
N ARG A 82 -38.41 3.26 60.12
CA ARG A 82 -38.82 3.04 58.72
C ARG A 82 -39.17 4.31 57.94
N LEU A 83 -39.41 5.43 58.63
CA LEU A 83 -39.69 6.72 57.97
C LEU A 83 -38.44 7.61 57.87
N PHE A 84 -37.45 7.40 58.74
CA PHE A 84 -36.13 8.01 58.61
C PHE A 84 -35.27 7.35 57.51
N SER A 85 -35.59 6.14 57.05
CA SER A 85 -34.80 5.49 55.99
C SER A 85 -35.14 6.03 54.60
N LEU A 86 -36.41 6.22 54.26
CA LEU A 86 -36.80 6.63 52.91
C LEU A 86 -36.52 8.10 52.66
N THR A 87 -36.88 8.98 53.59
CA THR A 87 -36.68 10.42 53.43
C THR A 87 -35.18 10.75 53.34
N CYS A 88 -34.36 10.09 54.18
CA CYS A 88 -32.92 10.29 54.15
C CYS A 88 -32.30 9.72 52.86
N VAL A 89 -32.76 8.55 52.38
CA VAL A 89 -32.32 7.99 51.08
C VAL A 89 -32.72 8.91 49.93
N ILE A 90 -33.92 9.49 49.94
CA ILE A 90 -34.38 10.44 48.91
C ILE A 90 -33.49 11.70 48.91
N PHE A 91 -33.21 12.29 50.07
CA PHE A 91 -32.30 13.43 50.16
C PHE A 91 -30.87 13.10 49.73
N LEU A 92 -30.37 11.91 50.06
CA LEU A 92 -29.05 11.44 49.66
C LEU A 92 -28.96 11.22 48.14
N VAL A 93 -30.01 10.64 47.53
CA VAL A 93 -30.11 10.47 46.08
C VAL A 93 -30.21 11.83 45.36
N LEU A 94 -31.02 12.77 45.85
CA LEU A 94 -31.10 14.11 45.27
C LEU A 94 -29.76 14.87 45.40
N SER A 95 -29.10 14.78 46.56
CA SER A 95 -27.79 15.38 46.79
C SER A 95 -26.74 14.76 45.85
N PHE A 96 -26.74 13.44 45.68
CA PHE A 96 -25.83 12.76 44.77
C PHE A 96 -26.10 13.10 43.31
N ALA A 97 -27.38 13.22 42.90
CA ALA A 97 -27.76 13.60 41.53
C ALA A 97 -27.33 15.04 41.19
N THR A 98 -27.50 15.98 42.13
CA THR A 98 -27.04 17.37 41.95
C THR A 98 -25.51 17.45 41.91
N LEU A 99 -24.82 16.67 42.74
CA LEU A 99 -23.36 16.60 42.75
C LEU A 99 -22.81 15.97 41.45
N LEU A 100 -23.42 14.89 40.96
CA LEU A 100 -23.07 14.31 39.65
C LEU A 100 -23.30 15.32 38.52
N SER A 101 -24.43 16.03 38.52
CA SER A 101 -24.72 17.06 37.52
C SER A 101 -23.68 18.19 37.55
N ALA A 102 -23.27 18.63 38.75
CA ALA A 102 -22.21 19.62 38.92
C ALA A 102 -20.84 19.10 38.45
N ILE A 103 -20.52 17.82 38.68
CA ILE A 103 -19.29 17.17 38.16
C ILE A 103 -19.33 17.10 36.63
N PHE A 104 -20.47 16.75 36.02
CA PHE A 104 -20.63 16.78 34.56
C PHE A 104 -20.53 18.19 33.96
N TRP A 105 -20.78 19.23 34.77
CA TRP A 105 -20.59 20.62 34.36
C TRP A 105 -19.16 21.14 34.57
N LEU A 106 -18.49 20.73 35.66
CA LEU A 106 -17.10 21.10 35.97
C LEU A 106 -16.08 20.32 35.14
N PHE A 107 -16.39 19.07 34.82
CA PHE A 107 -15.72 18.28 33.81
C PHE A 107 -16.71 18.06 32.68
N PRO A 108 -16.86 19.03 31.75
CA PRO A 108 -17.51 18.71 30.48
C PRO A 108 -16.84 17.43 30.00
N PRO A 109 -17.59 16.36 29.65
CA PRO A 109 -16.97 15.18 29.08
C PRO A 109 -16.07 15.74 28.02
N ARG A 110 -14.76 15.42 28.09
CA ARG A 110 -13.88 15.66 26.96
C ARG A 110 -14.61 14.97 25.83
N ARG A 111 -15.40 15.72 25.08
CA ARG A 111 -15.84 15.35 23.76
C ARG A 111 -14.52 14.99 23.18
N SER A 112 -14.31 13.69 22.98
CA SER A 112 -13.29 13.21 22.09
C SER A 112 -13.52 14.09 20.88
N LEU A 113 -12.71 15.13 20.76
CA LEU A 113 -12.64 15.95 19.58
C LEU A 113 -12.61 14.89 18.49
N PRO A 114 -13.58 14.86 17.56
CA PRO A 114 -13.55 13.86 16.51
C PRO A 114 -12.14 13.98 15.95
N ARG A 115 -11.26 13.02 16.22
CA ARG A 115 -9.87 13.09 15.76
C ARG A 115 -10.06 13.10 14.27
N HIS A 116 -9.94 14.28 13.66
CA HIS A 116 -10.50 14.58 12.35
C HIS A 116 -9.95 13.55 11.37
N HIS A 117 -10.71 12.48 11.19
CA HIS A 117 -10.61 11.60 10.06
C HIS A 117 -11.22 12.48 8.99
N ALA A 118 -10.35 13.25 8.32
CA ALA A 118 -10.76 14.10 7.22
C ALA A 118 -11.02 13.19 6.01
N ASP A 119 -11.96 12.26 6.19
CA ASP A 119 -12.42 11.35 5.17
C ASP A 119 -13.42 12.14 4.33
N HIS A 120 -12.89 12.94 3.43
CA HIS A 120 -13.73 13.67 2.49
C HIS A 120 -14.18 12.70 1.40
N ILE A 121 -15.17 11.87 1.71
CA ILE A 121 -15.71 10.88 0.77
C ILE A 121 -16.83 11.52 -0.04
N VAL A 122 -16.63 11.63 -1.35
CA VAL A 122 -17.68 11.90 -2.33
C VAL A 122 -18.13 10.56 -2.92
N HIS A 123 -19.33 10.11 -2.56
CA HIS A 123 -19.93 8.89 -3.10
C HIS A 123 -20.36 9.09 -4.56
N LEU A 124 -19.39 9.02 -5.48
CA LEU A 124 -19.63 9.00 -6.92
C LEU A 124 -19.28 7.61 -7.46
N ASN A 125 -20.23 6.97 -8.13
CA ASN A 125 -20.02 5.72 -8.87
C ASN A 125 -19.30 6.00 -10.21
N ALA A 126 -18.06 6.47 -10.13
CA ALA A 126 -17.23 6.64 -11.33
C ALA A 126 -16.88 5.27 -11.95
N SER A 127 -17.01 5.15 -13.27
CA SER A 127 -16.67 3.93 -14.02
C SER A 127 -15.16 3.70 -14.09
N VAL A 128 -14.39 4.80 -14.11
CA VAL A 128 -12.93 4.80 -14.04
C VAL A 128 -12.50 5.36 -12.70
N GLN A 129 -11.70 4.60 -11.95
CA GLN A 129 -11.18 4.99 -10.64
C GLN A 129 -9.70 4.62 -10.52
N ALA A 130 -8.93 5.52 -9.93
CA ALA A 130 -7.52 5.31 -9.63
C ALA A 130 -7.17 5.97 -8.30
N CYS A 131 -6.05 5.56 -7.72
CA CYS A 131 -5.47 6.23 -6.56
C CYS A 131 -3.96 6.42 -6.72
N PHE A 132 -3.43 7.36 -5.95
CA PHE A 132 -2.01 7.60 -5.80
C PHE A 132 -1.73 8.24 -4.45
N ARG A 133 -0.47 8.32 -4.06
CA ARG A 133 -0.03 8.89 -2.79
C ARG A 133 0.66 10.23 -3.01
N LEU A 134 0.37 11.17 -2.11
CA LEU A 134 1.05 12.45 -1.98
C LEU A 134 1.78 12.51 -0.65
N HIS A 135 3.05 12.92 -0.64
CA HIS A 135 3.81 13.16 0.60
C HIS A 135 3.45 14.52 1.22
N LYS A 136 2.15 14.69 1.51
CA LYS A 136 1.55 15.85 2.17
C LYS A 136 0.41 15.36 3.09
N PRO A 137 0.14 16.04 4.21
CA PRO A 137 -1.03 15.74 5.05
C PRO A 137 -2.33 16.16 4.36
N ALA A 138 -3.42 15.44 4.64
CA ALA A 138 -4.72 15.63 3.99
C ALA A 138 -5.26 17.04 4.22
N SER A 139 -5.00 17.62 5.40
CA SER A 139 -5.39 19.01 5.72
C SER A 139 -4.83 20.05 4.74
N LYS A 140 -3.64 19.82 4.17
CA LYS A 140 -3.05 20.70 3.15
C LYS A 140 -3.58 20.42 1.74
N VAL A 141 -3.95 19.18 1.46
CA VAL A 141 -4.48 18.76 0.15
C VAL A 141 -5.94 19.21 0.00
N ILE A 142 -6.76 19.06 1.06
CA ILE A 142 -8.18 19.40 1.09
C ILE A 142 -8.43 20.86 0.69
N SER A 143 -7.60 21.80 1.17
CA SER A 143 -7.72 23.22 0.83
C SER A 143 -7.47 23.55 -0.64
N HIS A 144 -6.94 22.60 -1.42
CA HIS A 144 -6.57 22.78 -2.83
C HIS A 144 -7.18 21.72 -3.76
N ILE A 145 -8.30 21.07 -3.38
CA ILE A 145 -8.92 20.00 -4.18
C ILE A 145 -9.21 20.43 -5.62
N GLY A 146 -9.81 21.61 -5.84
CA GLY A 146 -10.11 22.06 -7.20
C GLY A 146 -8.85 22.24 -8.08
N LYS A 147 -7.73 22.63 -7.47
CA LYS A 147 -6.44 22.72 -8.16
C LYS A 147 -5.86 21.32 -8.42
N LEU A 148 -6.02 20.39 -7.49
CA LEU A 148 -5.62 18.99 -7.66
C LEU A 148 -6.38 18.32 -8.81
N GLU A 149 -7.70 18.49 -8.88
CA GLU A 149 -8.53 17.97 -9.97
C GLU A 149 -8.10 18.54 -11.33
N LYS A 150 -7.83 19.85 -11.39
CA LYS A 150 -7.35 20.52 -12.60
C LYS A 150 -5.98 19.98 -13.04
N ASP A 151 -5.05 19.81 -12.11
CA ASP A 151 -3.71 19.30 -12.39
C ASP A 151 -3.75 17.84 -12.89
N ILE A 152 -4.57 16.98 -12.27
CA ILE A 152 -4.80 15.60 -12.72
C ILE A 152 -5.43 15.61 -14.11
N PHE A 153 -6.46 16.43 -14.35
CA PHE A 153 -7.11 16.54 -15.66
C PHE A 153 -6.11 16.91 -16.75
N SER A 154 -5.27 17.92 -16.50
CA SER A 154 -4.24 18.33 -17.45
C SER A 154 -3.12 17.30 -17.65
N SER A 155 -2.87 16.45 -16.65
CA SER A 155 -1.82 15.42 -16.75
C SER A 155 -2.23 14.20 -17.57
N LEU A 156 -3.54 14.01 -17.76
CA LEU A 156 -4.10 12.84 -18.44
C LEU A 156 -4.48 13.13 -19.90
N ASP A 157 -4.15 14.32 -20.41
CA ASP A 157 -4.51 14.82 -21.76
C ASP A 157 -5.98 14.57 -22.11
N LEU A 158 -6.85 14.77 -21.12
CA LEU A 158 -8.27 14.52 -21.23
C LEU A 158 -8.96 15.57 -22.12
N ARG A 159 -10.00 15.15 -22.84
CA ARG A 159 -10.83 16.05 -23.67
C ARG A 159 -11.91 16.75 -22.83
N ASN A 160 -12.38 17.88 -23.34
CA ASN A 160 -13.31 18.80 -22.67
C ASN A 160 -14.65 18.18 -22.24
N HIS A 161 -15.06 17.02 -22.77
CA HIS A 161 -16.29 16.32 -22.36
C HIS A 161 -16.11 15.41 -21.14
N THR A 162 -14.96 15.47 -20.47
CA THR A 162 -14.65 14.69 -19.27
C THR A 162 -14.31 15.60 -18.09
N LYS A 163 -14.52 15.09 -16.88
CA LYS A 163 -14.22 15.75 -15.61
C LYS A 163 -13.47 14.77 -14.71
N VAL A 164 -12.46 15.28 -14.02
CA VAL A 164 -11.82 14.58 -12.91
C VAL A 164 -12.48 15.01 -11.62
N THR A 165 -12.74 14.07 -10.71
CA THR A 165 -13.26 14.38 -9.38
C THR A 165 -12.51 13.59 -8.33
N VAL A 166 -12.07 14.28 -7.27
CA VAL A 166 -11.49 13.61 -6.09
C VAL A 166 -12.63 12.94 -5.32
N LEU A 167 -12.54 11.62 -5.20
CA LEU A 167 -13.54 10.77 -4.56
C LEU A 167 -13.26 10.64 -3.05
N SER A 168 -12.00 10.51 -2.68
CA SER A 168 -11.61 10.50 -1.27
C SER A 168 -10.17 10.94 -1.06
N LEU A 169 -9.92 11.48 0.13
CA LEU A 169 -8.59 11.77 0.65
C LEU A 169 -8.43 11.01 1.95
N HIS A 170 -7.63 9.96 1.93
CA HIS A 170 -7.40 9.13 3.10
C HIS A 170 -5.99 9.33 3.63
N GLN A 171 -5.87 9.73 4.90
CA GLN A 171 -4.59 9.82 5.60
C GLN A 171 -4.53 8.72 6.67
N PRO A 172 -3.73 7.67 6.48
CA PRO A 172 -3.65 6.58 7.44
C PRO A 172 -2.93 7.02 8.72
N GLY A 173 -3.67 7.10 9.82
CA GLY A 173 -3.14 7.45 11.14
C GLY A 173 -2.51 8.85 11.19
N ALA A 174 -1.33 8.96 11.80
CA ALA A 174 -0.54 10.19 11.86
C ALA A 174 0.51 10.28 10.72
N SER A 175 0.24 9.66 9.57
CA SER A 175 1.20 9.64 8.46
C SER A 175 1.40 11.02 7.84
N ASN A 176 2.55 11.22 7.19
CA ASN A 176 2.84 12.43 6.43
C ASN A 176 2.38 12.36 4.98
N PHE A 177 1.57 11.34 4.63
CA PHE A 177 1.08 11.14 3.27
C PHE A 177 -0.43 11.05 3.21
N THR A 178 -0.98 11.46 2.07
CA THR A 178 -2.40 11.34 1.74
C THR A 178 -2.54 10.42 0.55
N GLU A 179 -3.38 9.41 0.68
CA GLU A 179 -3.88 8.64 -0.44
C GLU A 179 -5.04 9.39 -1.09
N VAL A 180 -4.86 9.72 -2.36
CA VAL A 180 -5.87 10.42 -3.16
C VAL A 180 -6.54 9.38 -4.02
N LYS A 181 -7.85 9.21 -3.85
CA LYS A 181 -8.69 8.45 -4.77
C LYS A 181 -9.43 9.41 -5.66
N PHE A 182 -9.37 9.21 -6.97
CA PHE A 182 -10.08 10.05 -7.93
C PHE A 182 -10.81 9.21 -8.98
N GLY A 183 -11.82 9.82 -9.59
CA GLY A 183 -12.61 9.25 -10.67
C GLY A 183 -12.57 10.14 -11.90
N VAL A 184 -12.69 9.51 -13.06
CA VAL A 184 -12.90 10.22 -14.34
C VAL A 184 -14.33 9.99 -14.78
N LEU A 185 -15.08 11.08 -14.94
CA LEU A 185 -16.50 11.10 -15.24
C LEU A 185 -16.77 11.90 -16.53
N PRO A 186 -17.88 11.67 -17.22
CA PRO A 186 -18.35 12.59 -18.25
C PRO A 186 -18.86 13.88 -17.61
N VAL A 187 -18.73 15.02 -18.31
CA VAL A 187 -19.23 16.32 -17.83
C VAL A 187 -20.76 16.31 -17.70
N LEU A 188 -21.45 15.69 -18.65
CA LEU A 188 -22.91 15.52 -18.61
C LEU A 188 -23.23 14.23 -17.85
N THR A 189 -23.93 14.38 -16.72
CA THR A 189 -24.50 13.26 -15.96
C THR A 189 -25.37 12.41 -16.89
N HIS A 190 -25.21 11.08 -16.84
CA HIS A 190 -25.84 10.05 -17.68
C HIS A 190 -25.20 9.74 -19.04
N HIS A 191 -24.16 10.46 -19.46
CA HIS A 191 -23.38 10.03 -20.62
C HIS A 191 -22.33 8.98 -20.23
N THR A 192 -21.89 8.18 -21.19
CA THR A 192 -20.74 7.29 -21.05
C THR A 192 -19.50 7.93 -21.66
N LEU A 193 -18.32 7.60 -21.12
CA LEU A 193 -17.07 8.02 -21.75
C LEU A 193 -16.96 7.43 -23.15
N ARG A 194 -16.63 8.27 -24.13
CA ARG A 194 -16.43 7.87 -25.52
C ARG A 194 -15.30 6.83 -25.61
N LYS A 195 -15.44 5.84 -26.49
CA LYS A 195 -14.48 4.73 -26.66
C LYS A 195 -13.05 5.23 -26.91
N ASP A 196 -12.88 6.23 -27.78
CA ASP A 196 -11.57 6.83 -28.10
C ASP A 196 -10.91 7.46 -26.86
N SER A 197 -11.70 8.13 -26.01
CA SER A 197 -11.23 8.70 -24.75
C SER A 197 -10.82 7.62 -23.75
N LEU A 198 -11.58 6.52 -23.67
CA LEU A 198 -11.23 5.38 -22.82
C LEU A 198 -9.93 4.70 -23.28
N THR A 199 -9.71 4.56 -24.59
CA THR A 199 -8.47 3.99 -25.12
C THR A 199 -7.26 4.84 -24.75
N SER A 200 -7.33 6.16 -24.99
CA SER A 200 -6.27 7.09 -24.61
C SER A 200 -6.00 7.06 -23.11
N LEU A 201 -7.07 7.12 -22.30
CA LEU A 201 -6.97 7.10 -20.84
C LEU A 201 -6.39 5.79 -20.31
N ARG A 202 -6.74 4.65 -20.93
CA ARG A 202 -6.19 3.34 -20.57
C ARG A 202 -4.68 3.32 -20.78
N SER A 203 -4.20 3.87 -21.89
CA SER A 203 -2.76 4.01 -22.17
C SER A 203 -2.07 4.91 -21.14
N SER A 204 -2.66 6.07 -20.82
CA SER A 204 -2.13 6.96 -19.78
C SER A 204 -2.04 6.26 -18.42
N PHE A 205 -3.07 5.52 -18.01
CA PHE A 205 -3.09 4.78 -16.74
C PHE A 205 -2.07 3.64 -16.71
N ALA A 206 -1.92 2.90 -17.82
CA ALA A 206 -0.91 1.85 -17.94
C ALA A 206 0.50 2.44 -17.80
N ASN A 207 0.78 3.57 -18.44
CA ASN A 207 2.08 4.26 -18.35
C ASN A 207 2.36 4.83 -16.95
N LEU A 208 1.34 5.39 -16.29
CA LEU A 208 1.45 5.89 -14.91
C LEU A 208 1.72 4.76 -13.93
N PHE A 209 0.99 3.64 -14.06
CA PHE A 209 1.21 2.45 -13.25
C PHE A 209 2.62 1.88 -13.48
N ALA A 210 3.03 1.71 -14.74
CA ALA A 210 4.36 1.23 -15.12
C ALA A 210 5.50 2.22 -14.83
N GLN A 211 5.22 3.38 -14.22
CA GLN A 211 6.18 4.42 -13.87
C GLN A 211 6.93 5.03 -15.08
N ARG A 212 6.37 4.89 -16.29
CA ARG A 212 6.89 5.52 -17.53
C ARG A 212 6.49 6.99 -17.65
N SER A 213 5.42 7.36 -16.97
CA SER A 213 4.98 8.74 -16.84
C SER A 213 4.65 9.05 -15.38
N SER A 214 4.49 10.32 -15.06
CA SER A 214 4.08 10.80 -13.74
C SER A 214 3.00 11.85 -13.91
N LEU A 215 2.07 11.91 -12.96
CA LEU A 215 1.13 13.03 -12.88
C LEU A 215 1.91 14.33 -12.66
N ASN A 216 1.64 15.34 -13.48
CA ASN A 216 2.27 16.65 -13.42
C ASN A 216 1.45 17.56 -12.50
N LEU A 217 1.65 17.38 -11.19
CA LEU A 217 0.98 18.17 -10.17
C LEU A 217 1.80 19.40 -9.80
N THR A 218 1.13 20.45 -9.32
CA THR A 218 1.77 21.67 -8.82
C THR A 218 2.70 21.31 -7.64
N LYS A 219 4.00 21.24 -7.91
CA LYS A 219 5.02 20.70 -6.98
C LYS A 219 5.07 21.45 -5.64
N SER A 220 4.88 22.77 -5.65
CA SER A 220 4.88 23.59 -4.43
C SER A 220 3.75 23.19 -3.48
N THR A 221 2.57 22.92 -4.02
CA THR A 221 1.37 22.55 -3.25
C THR A 221 1.37 21.06 -2.89
N PHE A 222 1.54 20.18 -3.87
CA PHE A 222 1.27 18.74 -3.71
C PHE A 222 2.54 17.88 -3.61
N GLY A 223 3.70 18.38 -4.05
CA GLY A 223 4.92 17.58 -4.15
C GLY A 223 4.88 16.58 -5.31
N LYS A 224 5.69 15.52 -5.22
CA LYS A 224 5.75 14.47 -6.24
C LYS A 224 4.74 13.35 -5.91
N PRO A 225 3.86 12.97 -6.85
CA PRO A 225 2.97 11.83 -6.68
C PRO A 225 3.74 10.51 -6.77
N ALA A 226 3.26 9.49 -6.06
CA ALA A 226 3.86 8.15 -6.02
C ALA A 226 2.78 7.06 -5.94
N SER A 227 3.18 5.80 -6.18
CA SER A 227 2.33 4.61 -6.00
C SER A 227 0.98 4.71 -6.72
N PHE A 228 1.00 5.07 -8.01
CA PHE A 228 -0.21 5.12 -8.82
C PHE A 228 -0.80 3.72 -9.00
N GLN A 229 -2.10 3.58 -8.79
CA GLN A 229 -2.85 2.33 -8.86
C GLN A 229 -4.18 2.55 -9.58
N VAL A 230 -4.59 1.60 -10.41
CA VAL A 230 -5.90 1.58 -11.05
C VAL A 230 -6.83 0.71 -10.19
N LEU A 231 -7.93 1.27 -9.74
CA LEU A 231 -8.89 0.57 -8.89
C LEU A 231 -10.03 -0.04 -9.71
N LYS A 232 -10.42 0.65 -10.78
CA LYS A 232 -11.50 0.22 -11.67
C LYS A 232 -11.33 0.83 -13.04
N PHE A 233 -11.41 0.02 -14.09
CA PHE A 233 -11.34 0.47 -15.47
C PHE A 233 -12.25 -0.39 -16.36
N PRO A 234 -13.19 0.21 -17.13
CA PRO A 234 -14.06 -0.56 -17.99
C PRO A 234 -13.29 -1.24 -19.13
N GLY A 235 -13.54 -2.53 -19.34
CA GLY A 235 -12.87 -3.34 -20.35
C GLY A 235 -11.45 -3.75 -19.97
N GLY A 236 -11.09 -3.71 -18.69
CA GLY A 236 -9.78 -4.18 -18.23
C GLY A 236 -8.64 -3.17 -18.37
N ILE A 237 -7.50 -3.53 -17.78
CA ILE A 237 -6.24 -2.81 -17.87
C ILE A 237 -5.14 -3.80 -18.27
N THR A 238 -4.39 -3.43 -19.30
CA THR A 238 -3.24 -4.20 -19.81
C THR A 238 -2.00 -3.35 -19.64
N VAL A 239 -0.94 -3.95 -19.10
CA VAL A 239 0.33 -3.30 -18.83
C VAL A 239 1.42 -4.20 -19.42
N ASP A 240 2.31 -3.60 -20.20
CA ASP A 240 3.61 -4.21 -20.48
C ASP A 240 4.51 -3.93 -19.26
N PRO A 241 4.89 -4.94 -18.46
CA PRO A 241 5.72 -4.70 -17.28
C PRO A 241 7.18 -4.40 -17.61
N LEU A 242 7.67 -4.80 -18.79
CA LEU A 242 9.09 -4.70 -19.17
C LEU A 242 9.39 -3.45 -20.00
N GLY A 243 8.39 -2.91 -20.70
CA GLY A 243 8.58 -1.73 -21.56
C GLY A 243 9.46 -2.02 -22.75
N LEU A 244 9.30 -3.23 -23.27
CA LEU A 244 10.10 -3.68 -24.39
C LEU A 244 9.49 -3.14 -25.68
N GLU A 245 10.35 -2.51 -26.47
CA GLU A 245 9.98 -1.96 -27.77
C GLU A 245 9.40 -3.04 -28.70
N PRO A 246 8.62 -2.62 -29.72
CA PRO A 246 8.17 -3.43 -30.84
C PRO A 246 9.32 -4.16 -31.57
N VAL A 247 9.66 -5.36 -31.12
CA VAL A 247 10.48 -6.33 -31.88
C VAL A 247 9.67 -6.89 -33.04
N SER A 248 10.23 -6.76 -34.24
CA SER A 248 9.73 -7.39 -35.46
C SER A 248 10.55 -8.64 -35.76
N GLY A 249 9.89 -9.70 -36.20
CA GLY A 249 10.54 -10.96 -36.55
C GLY A 249 9.55 -12.07 -36.84
N LEU A 250 10.05 -13.30 -36.86
CA LEU A 250 9.25 -14.50 -37.02
C LEU A 250 8.68 -14.89 -35.65
N LEU A 251 7.36 -14.89 -35.54
CA LEU A 251 6.66 -15.39 -34.37
C LEU A 251 6.87 -16.90 -34.30
N THR A 252 7.43 -17.39 -33.18
CA THR A 252 7.70 -18.82 -32.97
C THR A 252 6.75 -19.43 -31.94
N LEU A 253 6.30 -18.65 -30.96
CA LEU A 253 5.45 -19.12 -29.87
C LEU A 253 4.53 -18.00 -29.35
N ILE A 254 3.29 -18.35 -29.03
CA ILE A 254 2.40 -17.57 -28.16
C ILE A 254 2.04 -18.45 -26.97
N PHE A 255 2.00 -17.88 -25.77
CA PHE A 255 1.47 -18.54 -24.59
C PHE A 255 0.61 -17.59 -23.77
N SER A 256 -0.33 -18.14 -23.02
CA SER A 256 -1.02 -17.40 -21.98
C SER A 256 -1.41 -18.30 -20.81
N PHE A 257 -1.44 -17.71 -19.62
CA PHE A 257 -1.86 -18.37 -18.39
C PHE A 257 -2.36 -17.33 -17.39
N THR A 258 -3.02 -17.77 -16.33
CA THR A 258 -3.54 -16.90 -15.27
C THR A 258 -2.84 -17.16 -13.96
N LEU A 259 -2.53 -16.09 -13.23
CA LEU A 259 -2.01 -16.11 -11.87
C LEU A 259 -3.02 -15.46 -10.92
N ASP A 260 -3.19 -16.02 -9.73
CA ASP A 260 -4.09 -15.48 -8.70
C ASP A 260 -3.38 -14.42 -7.81
N VAL A 261 -2.72 -13.48 -8.48
CA VAL A 261 -2.02 -12.34 -7.86
C VAL A 261 -2.42 -11.05 -8.55
N SER A 262 -2.13 -9.90 -7.93
CA SER A 262 -2.40 -8.59 -8.52
C SER A 262 -1.27 -8.11 -9.45
N LEU A 263 -1.58 -7.16 -10.36
CA LEU A 263 -0.55 -6.51 -11.19
C LEU A 263 0.51 -5.81 -10.34
N SER A 264 0.10 -5.23 -9.21
CA SER A 264 0.98 -4.53 -8.27
C SER A 264 2.00 -5.46 -7.64
N GLU A 265 1.58 -6.66 -7.24
CA GLU A 265 2.48 -7.67 -6.68
C GLU A 265 3.48 -8.15 -7.74
N ILE A 266 3.02 -8.39 -8.97
CA ILE A 266 3.90 -8.77 -10.07
C ILE A 266 4.87 -7.63 -10.40
N GLN A 267 4.42 -6.37 -10.36
CA GLN A 267 5.24 -5.21 -10.70
C GLN A 267 6.51 -5.11 -9.85
N HIS A 268 6.44 -5.48 -8.57
CA HIS A 268 7.60 -5.50 -7.68
C HIS A 268 8.54 -6.69 -7.90
N LYS A 269 8.14 -7.67 -8.73
CA LYS A 269 8.85 -8.93 -8.98
C LYS A 269 9.00 -9.22 -10.47
N VAL A 270 8.98 -8.18 -11.31
CA VAL A 270 9.02 -8.31 -12.78
C VAL A 270 10.29 -9.00 -13.26
N ASP A 271 11.44 -8.66 -12.68
CA ASP A 271 12.72 -9.29 -13.05
C ASP A 271 12.72 -10.79 -12.74
N LEU A 272 12.12 -11.19 -11.61
CA LEU A 272 12.00 -12.58 -11.23
C LEU A 272 11.05 -13.34 -12.18
N LEU A 273 9.90 -12.75 -12.51
CA LEU A 273 8.96 -13.33 -13.48
C LEU A 273 9.64 -13.51 -14.83
N LYS A 274 10.36 -12.48 -15.31
CA LYS A 274 11.13 -12.53 -16.55
C LYS A 274 12.15 -13.66 -16.55
N ASN A 275 13.02 -13.72 -15.56
CA ASN A 275 14.10 -14.71 -15.51
C ASN A 275 13.58 -16.15 -15.45
N GLN A 276 12.49 -16.39 -14.70
CA GLN A 276 11.88 -17.72 -14.61
C GLN A 276 11.21 -18.14 -15.93
N LEU A 277 10.56 -17.19 -16.62
CA LEU A 277 9.98 -17.46 -17.94
C LEU A 277 11.06 -17.69 -19.01
N GLU A 278 12.13 -16.88 -19.04
CA GLU A 278 13.25 -17.07 -19.97
C GLU A 278 13.89 -18.45 -19.81
N PHE A 279 14.07 -18.91 -18.57
CA PHE A 279 14.62 -20.23 -18.26
C PHE A 279 13.76 -21.36 -18.82
N VAL A 280 12.44 -21.28 -18.64
CA VAL A 280 11.49 -22.31 -19.10
C VAL A 280 11.33 -22.28 -20.62
N LEU A 281 11.38 -21.10 -21.21
CA LEU A 281 11.29 -20.92 -22.65
C LEU A 281 12.57 -21.35 -23.36
N ASN A 282 13.73 -21.40 -22.67
CA ASN A 282 15.03 -21.74 -23.27
C ASN A 282 15.27 -20.92 -24.56
N LEU A 283 15.38 -19.59 -24.40
CA LEU A 283 15.51 -18.66 -25.52
C LEU A 283 16.93 -18.72 -26.12
N GLU A 284 17.01 -18.64 -27.46
CA GLU A 284 18.27 -18.47 -28.18
C GLU A 284 18.69 -16.99 -28.25
N LEU A 285 19.95 -16.72 -28.60
CA LEU A 285 20.53 -15.37 -28.61
C LEU A 285 19.86 -14.40 -29.61
N PHE A 286 19.22 -14.92 -30.64
CA PHE A 286 18.49 -14.15 -31.66
C PHE A 286 16.97 -14.14 -31.43
N GLU A 287 16.52 -14.70 -30.30
CA GLU A 287 15.13 -14.67 -29.88
C GLU A 287 14.93 -13.60 -28.81
N SER A 288 13.75 -13.00 -28.86
CA SER A 288 13.26 -12.09 -27.85
C SER A 288 11.90 -12.58 -27.39
N PHE A 289 11.63 -12.50 -26.11
CA PHE A 289 10.29 -12.73 -25.60
C PHE A 289 9.68 -11.40 -25.17
N ARG A 290 8.35 -11.32 -25.27
CA ARG A 290 7.58 -10.24 -24.70
C ARG A 290 6.41 -10.76 -23.92
N VAL A 291 6.00 -9.95 -22.96
CA VAL A 291 4.91 -10.27 -22.05
C VAL A 291 4.05 -9.04 -21.83
N VAL A 292 2.75 -9.25 -21.81
CA VAL A 292 1.77 -8.28 -21.34
C VAL A 292 0.96 -8.92 -20.24
N LEU A 293 0.66 -8.11 -19.22
CA LEU A 293 -0.13 -8.50 -18.08
C LEU A 293 -1.48 -7.83 -18.17
N THR A 294 -2.56 -8.60 -18.12
CA THR A 294 -3.91 -8.07 -18.25
C THR A 294 -4.74 -8.44 -17.03
N ASN A 295 -5.36 -7.44 -16.42
CA ASN A 295 -6.44 -7.65 -15.48
C ASN A 295 -7.77 -7.28 -16.15
N HIS A 296 -8.61 -8.28 -16.39
CA HIS A 296 -9.90 -8.10 -17.08
C HIS A 296 -10.93 -7.31 -16.26
N LYS A 297 -10.76 -7.25 -14.92
CA LYS A 297 -11.61 -6.43 -14.03
C LYS A 297 -11.20 -4.95 -14.02
N GLY A 298 -10.08 -4.60 -14.67
CA GLY A 298 -9.59 -3.23 -14.76
C GLY A 298 -8.98 -2.71 -13.47
N SER A 299 -8.38 -3.57 -12.67
CA SER A 299 -7.75 -3.25 -11.40
C SER A 299 -6.31 -3.70 -11.38
N THR A 300 -5.39 -2.86 -10.90
CA THR A 300 -3.99 -3.24 -10.69
C THR A 300 -3.75 -3.87 -9.32
N VAL A 301 -4.73 -3.79 -8.42
CA VAL A 301 -4.64 -4.29 -7.04
C VAL A 301 -5.47 -5.55 -6.81
N SER A 302 -6.32 -5.95 -7.76
CA SER A 302 -7.21 -7.10 -7.60
C SER A 302 -6.78 -8.26 -8.51
N PRO A 303 -6.77 -9.51 -8.01
CA PRO A 303 -6.58 -10.69 -8.85
C PRO A 303 -7.85 -11.07 -9.66
N PRO A 304 -7.72 -11.96 -10.66
CA PRO A 304 -6.49 -12.57 -11.18
C PRO A 304 -5.85 -11.75 -12.32
N VAL A 305 -4.61 -12.08 -12.67
CA VAL A 305 -3.89 -11.50 -13.82
C VAL A 305 -3.65 -12.57 -14.88
N THR A 306 -4.01 -12.24 -16.12
CA THR A 306 -3.64 -13.01 -17.31
C THR A 306 -2.27 -12.56 -17.79
N VAL A 307 -1.31 -13.48 -17.80
CA VAL A 307 -0.01 -13.30 -18.43
C VAL A 307 -0.14 -13.80 -19.86
N LYS A 308 0.10 -12.93 -20.84
CA LYS A 308 0.17 -13.31 -22.26
C LYS A 308 1.54 -12.95 -22.78
N GLY A 309 2.23 -13.91 -23.37
CA GLY A 309 3.55 -13.70 -23.93
C GLY A 309 3.69 -14.26 -25.33
N CYS A 310 4.69 -13.75 -26.03
CA CYS A 310 5.12 -14.28 -27.31
C CYS A 310 6.64 -14.31 -27.40
N VAL A 311 7.16 -15.23 -28.21
CA VAL A 311 8.57 -15.30 -28.59
C VAL A 311 8.68 -14.94 -30.07
N VAL A 312 9.55 -13.98 -30.36
CA VAL A 312 9.83 -13.46 -31.70
C VAL A 312 11.31 -13.69 -31.98
N SER A 313 11.59 -14.33 -33.11
CA SER A 313 12.94 -14.66 -33.56
C SER A 313 13.35 -13.79 -34.73
N ALA A 314 14.59 -13.30 -34.73
CA ALA A 314 15.17 -12.57 -35.87
C ALA A 314 15.53 -13.51 -37.05
N MET A 315 15.59 -14.82 -36.80
CA MET A 315 16.01 -15.83 -37.78
C MET A 315 15.02 -17.00 -37.82
N THR A 316 15.15 -17.86 -38.82
CA THR A 316 14.41 -19.13 -38.83
C THR A 316 14.86 -19.97 -37.64
N THR A 317 13.90 -20.39 -36.83
CA THR A 317 14.18 -21.22 -35.65
C THR A 317 13.98 -22.67 -36.04
N MET A 318 14.90 -23.54 -35.64
CA MET A 318 14.82 -24.96 -35.99
C MET A 318 13.53 -25.58 -35.43
N GLU A 319 12.83 -26.39 -36.23
CA GLU A 319 11.60 -27.05 -35.80
C GLU A 319 11.82 -27.92 -34.55
N SER A 320 12.97 -28.58 -34.46
CA SER A 320 13.36 -29.38 -33.28
C SER A 320 13.42 -28.53 -32.01
N HIS A 321 13.90 -27.28 -32.09
CA HIS A 321 13.98 -26.37 -30.96
C HIS A 321 12.58 -25.90 -30.53
N ILE A 322 11.72 -25.59 -31.50
CA ILE A 322 10.31 -25.22 -31.25
C ILE A 322 9.55 -26.40 -30.63
N GLN A 323 9.76 -27.62 -31.11
CA GLN A 323 9.14 -28.84 -30.55
C GLN A 323 9.64 -29.12 -29.14
N GLN A 324 10.94 -29.01 -28.88
CA GLN A 324 11.50 -29.18 -27.54
C GLN A 324 10.88 -28.19 -26.55
N ARG A 325 10.76 -26.91 -26.94
CA ARG A 325 10.10 -25.87 -26.15
C ARG A 325 8.62 -26.18 -25.91
N SER A 326 7.90 -26.57 -26.96
CA SER A 326 6.50 -26.99 -26.88
C SER A 326 6.31 -28.14 -25.89
N ASN A 327 7.23 -29.11 -25.88
CA ASN A 327 7.20 -30.23 -24.94
C ASN A 327 7.48 -29.78 -23.50
N ASN A 328 8.44 -28.88 -23.29
CA ASN A 328 8.69 -28.28 -21.98
C ASN A 328 7.46 -27.52 -21.46
N LEU A 329 6.77 -26.80 -22.35
CA LEU A 329 5.56 -26.05 -22.06
C LEU A 329 4.33 -26.94 -21.86
N ALA A 330 4.25 -28.09 -22.54
CA ALA A 330 3.21 -29.08 -22.28
C ALA A 330 3.34 -29.69 -20.87
N GLN A 331 4.56 -29.81 -20.34
CA GLN A 331 4.81 -30.21 -18.96
C GLN A 331 4.70 -29.06 -17.95
N ALA A 332 4.55 -27.83 -18.42
CA ALA A 332 4.51 -26.65 -17.57
C ALA A 332 3.39 -26.67 -16.51
N PRO A 333 2.15 -27.14 -16.77
CA PRO A 333 1.13 -27.20 -15.72
C PRO A 333 1.55 -28.02 -14.50
N ALA A 334 2.30 -29.12 -14.71
CA ALA A 334 2.83 -29.94 -13.62
C ALA A 334 3.99 -29.28 -12.85
N LYS A 335 4.66 -28.29 -13.45
CA LYS A 335 5.81 -27.56 -12.88
C LYS A 335 5.52 -26.07 -12.65
N ASN A 336 4.26 -25.68 -12.57
CA ASN A 336 3.84 -24.29 -12.39
C ASN A 336 4.46 -23.31 -13.41
N PHE A 337 4.68 -23.77 -14.65
CA PHE A 337 5.38 -23.01 -15.70
C PHE A 337 6.78 -22.54 -15.29
N GLY A 338 7.43 -23.29 -14.39
CA GLY A 338 8.72 -22.95 -13.76
C GLY A 338 8.68 -21.71 -12.88
N LEU A 339 7.48 -21.19 -12.59
CA LEU A 339 7.30 -20.06 -11.68
C LEU A 339 7.30 -20.55 -10.24
N ASP A 340 7.91 -19.77 -9.36
CA ASP A 340 7.89 -20.04 -7.93
C ASP A 340 6.46 -19.86 -7.38
N ASN A 341 5.84 -20.99 -6.99
CA ASN A 341 4.48 -21.03 -6.46
C ASN A 341 4.31 -20.21 -5.16
N SER A 342 5.36 -20.09 -4.34
CA SER A 342 5.30 -19.26 -3.13
C SER A 342 5.23 -17.76 -3.44
N VAL A 343 5.68 -17.37 -4.64
CA VAL A 343 5.81 -15.98 -5.06
C VAL A 343 4.65 -15.54 -5.94
N PHE A 344 4.25 -16.37 -6.90
CA PHE A 344 3.26 -16.07 -7.94
C PHE A 344 1.96 -16.87 -7.80
N GLY A 345 1.91 -17.81 -6.86
CA GLY A 345 0.81 -18.76 -6.73
C GLY A 345 0.78 -19.78 -7.87
N GLU A 346 -0.35 -20.46 -7.94
CA GLU A 346 -0.59 -21.54 -8.89
C GLU A 346 -0.96 -20.97 -10.27
N VAL A 347 -0.31 -21.48 -11.30
CA VAL A 347 -0.58 -21.21 -12.71
C VAL A 347 -1.82 -21.97 -13.14
N ARG A 348 -2.79 -21.25 -13.71
CA ARG A 348 -4.05 -21.82 -14.22
C ARG A 348 -4.29 -21.43 -15.67
N ASN A 349 -5.21 -22.13 -16.33
CA ASN A 349 -5.68 -21.81 -17.69
C ASN A 349 -4.53 -21.64 -18.71
N VAL A 350 -3.57 -22.56 -18.68
CA VAL A 350 -2.41 -22.53 -19.59
C VAL A 350 -2.86 -22.84 -21.01
N THR A 351 -2.43 -22.00 -21.94
CA THR A 351 -2.57 -22.20 -23.37
C THR A 351 -1.28 -21.81 -24.05
N PHE A 352 -0.92 -22.51 -25.13
CA PHE A 352 0.18 -22.10 -25.97
C PHE A 352 -0.03 -22.57 -27.41
N THR A 353 0.65 -21.92 -28.34
CA THR A 353 0.60 -22.25 -29.77
C THR A 353 1.97 -21.98 -30.36
N ALA A 354 2.52 -23.00 -31.03
CA ALA A 354 3.82 -22.93 -31.70
C ALA A 354 3.66 -22.70 -33.21
N TYR A 355 4.61 -21.99 -33.81
CA TYR A 355 4.63 -21.64 -35.22
C TYR A 355 5.97 -22.09 -35.85
N PRO A 356 6.10 -23.37 -36.26
CA PRO A 356 7.36 -23.96 -36.73
C PRO A 356 7.95 -23.26 -37.96
N GLU A 357 7.11 -22.93 -38.95
CA GLU A 357 7.54 -22.21 -40.17
C GLU A 357 7.72 -20.69 -39.95
N GLY A 358 7.34 -20.19 -38.77
CA GLY A 358 7.32 -18.76 -38.45
C GLY A 358 6.21 -18.00 -39.20
N LYS A 359 5.46 -17.16 -38.49
CA LYS A 359 4.63 -16.13 -39.14
C LYS A 359 5.29 -14.76 -38.95
N VAL A 360 5.48 -14.02 -40.05
CA VAL A 360 5.91 -12.62 -39.94
C VAL A 360 4.77 -11.84 -39.32
N LEU A 361 4.91 -11.49 -38.04
CA LEU A 361 3.87 -10.79 -37.31
C LEU A 361 4.51 -9.82 -36.34
N GLY A 362 4.06 -8.58 -36.36
CA GLY A 362 4.39 -7.63 -35.30
C GLY A 362 3.85 -8.16 -33.98
N SER A 363 4.72 -8.29 -32.99
CA SER A 363 4.36 -8.58 -31.60
C SER A 363 3.22 -7.75 -31.05
N ASP A 364 3.12 -6.50 -31.48
CA ASP A 364 2.14 -5.56 -30.97
C ASP A 364 0.80 -5.99 -31.50
N SER A 365 0.71 -6.43 -32.76
CA SER A 365 -0.48 -7.05 -33.32
C SER A 365 -0.88 -8.33 -32.58
N VAL A 366 0.08 -9.11 -32.08
CA VAL A 366 -0.17 -10.34 -31.31
C VAL A 366 -0.68 -10.04 -29.89
N LEU A 367 -0.09 -9.04 -29.24
CA LEU A 367 -0.35 -8.68 -27.86
C LEU A 367 -1.51 -7.67 -27.73
N ALA A 368 -1.80 -6.89 -28.78
CA ALA A 368 -2.90 -5.93 -28.85
C ALA A 368 -4.25 -6.56 -29.21
N LEU A 369 -4.35 -7.89 -29.30
CA LEU A 369 -5.64 -8.58 -29.24
C LEU A 369 -6.25 -8.30 -27.86
N THR A 370 -6.99 -7.19 -27.82
CA THR A 370 -7.59 -6.56 -26.65
C THR A 370 -8.45 -7.55 -25.87
N PRO A 371 -8.60 -7.35 -24.55
CA PRO A 371 -9.64 -8.04 -23.80
C PRO A 371 -10.97 -7.80 -24.50
N THR A 372 -11.60 -8.90 -24.95
CA THR A 372 -12.92 -8.90 -25.56
C THR A 372 -13.92 -8.25 -24.59
N SER A 373 -14.74 -7.37 -25.16
CA SER A 373 -15.77 -6.59 -24.46
C SER A 373 -16.79 -7.45 -23.73
#